data_AF-A0A7S0E2D5-F1
#
_entry.id   AF-A0A7S0E2D5-F1
#
_cell.length_a   1.000
_cell.length_b   1.000
_cell.length_c   1.000
_cell.angle_alpha   90.00
_cell.angle_beta   90.00
_cell.angle_gamma   90.00
#
_symmetry.space_group_name_H-M   'P 1'
#
loop_
_entity.id
_entity.type
_entity.pdbx_description
1 polymer ?
#
loop_
_entity_poly.entity_id
_entity_poly.type
_entity_poly.pdbx_seq_one_letter_code
_entity_poly.pdbx_strand_id
1 'polypeptide(L)'
;AEDDKYGLGPEGEPLNPRRRVADNPPSGFRYLAKCSGHSSTVNHLDWSTDSRVLQSNDQSYELLYWQADRLSPGLGMQLLHDQRDTQWETWSTINGFDVMGMFPKGTDNTDINKTARSNHTEGERFVAAATDFGALLLFNYPAVVEGGPFYINAGHSSHVSNVKWLIPCKDLSKADPDPAKNKGTPRDQELLISAGGADRSIFQWRLVPKPGHAIQPAAAAAAAPAAAPLQLQHQSGAGAEA
;
A
#
# COMPACT_ATOMS: atom_id res chain seq x y z
N ALA A 1 14.88 -14.39 26.41
CA ALA A 1 14.14 -13.51 25.47
C ALA A 1 15.05 -12.44 24.84
N GLU A 2 16.37 -12.47 25.07
CA GLU A 2 17.34 -11.58 24.41
C GLU A 2 18.27 -12.31 23.43
N ASP A 3 18.25 -13.65 23.39
CA ASP A 3 19.29 -14.44 22.70
C ASP A 3 19.12 -14.53 21.16
N ASP A 4 17.95 -14.18 20.62
CA ASP A 4 17.65 -14.31 19.19
C ASP A 4 18.06 -13.09 18.33
N LYS A 5 18.57 -12.02 18.97
CA LYS A 5 18.88 -10.73 18.31
C LYS A 5 20.07 -10.81 17.34
N TYR A 6 20.94 -11.81 17.47
CA TYR A 6 22.16 -11.95 16.67
C TYR A 6 22.25 -13.24 15.84
N GLY A 7 21.19 -14.06 15.81
CA GLY A 7 21.25 -15.36 15.14
C GLY A 7 22.20 -16.36 15.83
N LEU A 8 22.44 -16.17 17.13
CA LEU A 8 23.28 -17.02 17.95
C LEU A 8 22.41 -17.89 18.86
N GLY A 9 22.85 -19.12 19.13
CA GLY A 9 22.21 -19.97 20.14
C GLY A 9 22.48 -19.45 21.56
N PRO A 10 21.85 -20.08 22.58
CA PRO A 10 21.99 -19.68 23.99
C PRO A 10 23.43 -19.74 24.56
N GLU A 11 24.39 -20.29 23.80
CA GLU A 11 25.82 -20.34 24.16
C GLU A 11 26.72 -19.52 23.22
N GLY A 12 26.15 -18.63 22.39
CA GLY A 12 26.94 -17.77 21.48
C GLY A 12 27.43 -18.46 20.19
N GLU A 13 27.02 -19.70 19.96
CA GLU A 13 27.31 -20.45 18.73
C GLU A 13 26.45 -19.96 17.54
N PRO A 14 26.97 -19.89 16.30
CA PRO A 14 26.16 -19.63 15.12
C PRO A 14 25.01 -20.62 15.04
N LEU A 15 23.77 -20.15 14.90
CA LEU A 15 22.61 -21.02 14.71
C LEU A 15 22.86 -21.93 13.50
N ASN A 16 23.12 -23.21 13.76
CA ASN A 16 23.43 -24.19 12.73
C ASN A 16 22.23 -24.33 11.78
N PRO A 17 22.33 -23.91 10.50
CA PRO A 17 21.20 -23.94 9.56
C PRO A 17 20.73 -25.37 9.25
N ARG A 18 21.52 -26.39 9.61
CA ARG A 18 21.13 -27.81 9.44
C ARG A 18 20.21 -28.34 10.53
N ARG A 19 19.99 -27.63 11.65
CA ARG A 19 19.17 -28.14 12.77
C ARG A 19 17.66 -28.02 12.56
N ARG A 20 17.19 -27.56 11.39
CA ARG A 20 15.78 -27.65 10.95
C ARG A 20 15.63 -28.33 9.58
N VAL A 21 16.48 -29.29 9.26
CA VAL A 21 16.34 -30.14 8.05
C VAL A 21 15.82 -31.54 8.39
N ALA A 22 15.68 -31.86 9.68
CA ALA A 22 14.90 -33.02 10.11
C ALA A 22 13.46 -32.56 10.36
N ASP A 23 12.53 -33.29 9.75
CA ASP A 23 11.08 -33.20 9.89
C ASP A 23 10.42 -32.11 9.05
N ASN A 24 10.08 -32.51 7.82
CA ASN A 24 9.09 -31.84 6.99
C ASN A 24 7.81 -31.68 7.85
N PRO A 25 7.38 -30.46 8.20
CA PRO A 25 6.16 -30.29 8.98
C PRO A 25 4.97 -30.80 8.15
N PRO A 26 3.90 -31.31 8.77
CA PRO A 26 2.74 -31.89 8.07
C PRO A 26 1.96 -30.87 7.20
N SER A 27 2.44 -29.63 7.09
CA SER A 27 1.77 -28.51 6.44
C SER A 27 2.02 -28.41 4.93
N GLY A 28 2.89 -29.23 4.33
CA GLY A 28 3.22 -29.13 2.89
C GLY A 28 4.04 -27.89 2.52
N PHE A 29 4.50 -27.11 3.50
CA PHE A 29 5.37 -25.95 3.31
C PHE A 29 6.81 -26.27 3.73
N ARG A 30 7.77 -25.76 2.95
CA ARG A 30 9.19 -25.83 3.26
C ARG A 30 9.69 -24.46 3.69
N TYR A 31 10.32 -24.38 4.86
CA TYR A 31 11.03 -23.16 5.27
C TYR A 31 12.17 -22.86 4.28
N LEU A 32 12.18 -21.64 3.74
CA LEU A 32 13.20 -21.19 2.80
C LEU A 32 14.28 -20.37 3.50
N ALA A 33 13.92 -19.25 4.12
CA ALA A 33 14.89 -18.30 4.67
C ALA A 33 14.28 -17.37 5.74
N LYS A 34 15.15 -16.72 6.51
CA LYS A 34 14.81 -15.60 7.42
C LYS A 34 15.41 -14.31 6.86
N CYS A 35 14.57 -13.32 6.62
CA CYS A 35 14.99 -11.95 6.32
C CYS A 35 15.26 -11.23 7.65
N SER A 36 16.49 -10.76 7.87
CA SER A 36 16.89 -10.05 9.10
C SER A 36 17.48 -8.70 8.73
N GLY A 37 17.06 -7.62 9.39
CA GLY A 37 17.57 -6.27 9.13
C GLY A 37 16.75 -5.14 9.75
N HIS A 38 15.42 -5.30 9.87
CA HIS A 38 14.57 -4.34 10.58
C HIS A 38 14.99 -4.18 12.04
N SER A 39 14.93 -2.95 12.53
CA SER A 39 15.26 -2.58 13.91
C SER A 39 14.11 -2.83 14.89
N SER A 40 12.88 -2.99 14.37
CA SER A 40 11.68 -3.22 15.15
C SER A 40 10.75 -4.29 14.54
N THR A 41 9.55 -4.41 15.09
CA THR A 41 8.55 -5.41 14.69
C THR A 41 8.00 -5.08 13.29
N VAL A 42 8.13 -6.04 12.37
CA VAL A 42 7.53 -5.95 11.03
C VAL A 42 6.00 -5.95 11.13
N ASN A 43 5.36 -4.95 10.55
CA ASN A 43 3.90 -4.72 10.62
C ASN A 43 3.23 -4.65 9.22
N HIS A 44 3.99 -4.38 8.17
CA HIS A 44 3.51 -4.36 6.78
C HIS A 44 4.45 -5.12 5.85
N LEU A 45 3.88 -5.72 4.80
CA LEU A 45 4.62 -6.50 3.83
C LEU A 45 3.81 -6.57 2.53
N ASP A 46 4.49 -6.34 1.40
CA ASP A 46 3.90 -6.44 0.07
C ASP A 46 4.88 -7.10 -0.91
N TRP A 47 4.35 -7.94 -1.79
CA TRP A 47 5.12 -8.62 -2.83
C TRP A 47 5.14 -7.78 -4.10
N SER A 48 6.22 -7.88 -4.88
CA SER A 48 6.22 -7.43 -6.26
C SER A 48 5.32 -8.33 -7.12
N THR A 49 4.76 -7.77 -8.19
CA THR A 49 3.87 -8.50 -9.12
C THR A 49 4.57 -9.69 -9.79
N ASP A 50 5.88 -9.62 -9.99
CA ASP A 50 6.71 -10.71 -10.52
C ASP A 50 7.18 -11.71 -9.46
N SER A 51 6.75 -11.53 -8.19
CA SER A 51 7.10 -12.35 -7.03
C SER A 51 8.59 -12.43 -6.72
N ARG A 52 9.41 -11.48 -7.22
CA ARG A 52 10.86 -11.47 -7.00
C ARG A 52 11.31 -10.66 -5.82
N VAL A 53 10.54 -9.64 -5.44
CA VAL A 53 10.90 -8.68 -4.40
C VAL A 53 9.81 -8.61 -3.35
N LEU A 54 10.22 -8.49 -2.11
CA LEU A 54 9.35 -8.22 -0.97
C LEU A 54 9.71 -6.85 -0.40
N GLN A 55 8.74 -5.95 -0.25
CA GLN A 55 8.91 -4.79 0.64
C GLN A 55 8.31 -5.08 2.00
N SER A 56 8.82 -4.40 3.01
CA SER A 56 8.30 -4.51 4.38
C SER A 56 8.56 -3.23 5.16
N ASN A 57 7.61 -2.88 6.02
CA ASN A 57 7.83 -1.88 7.06
C ASN A 57 7.86 -2.49 8.44
N ASP A 58 8.50 -1.77 9.36
CA ASP A 58 8.44 -2.01 10.78
C ASP A 58 7.81 -0.84 11.55
N GLN A 59 7.66 -1.02 12.85
CA GLN A 59 7.13 -0.01 13.77
C GLN A 59 8.06 1.21 13.96
N SER A 60 9.31 1.11 13.52
CA SER A 60 10.28 2.22 13.53
C SER A 60 10.30 2.99 12.21
N TYR A 61 9.33 2.73 11.32
CA TYR A 61 9.14 3.38 10.04
C TYR A 61 10.25 3.10 9.02
N GLU A 62 10.96 1.99 9.17
CA GLU A 62 11.95 1.55 8.20
C GLU A 62 11.25 0.90 6.99
N LEU A 63 11.76 1.15 5.79
CA LEU A 63 11.32 0.49 4.56
C LEU A 63 12.47 -0.31 4.00
N LEU A 64 12.39 -1.64 4.11
CA LEU A 64 13.41 -2.57 3.62
C LEU A 64 12.86 -3.45 2.50
N TYR A 65 13.74 -3.82 1.59
CA TYR A 65 13.46 -4.67 0.45
C TYR A 65 14.23 -5.99 0.54
N TRP A 66 13.64 -7.08 0.05
CA TRP A 66 14.22 -8.42 0.12
C TRP A 66 14.12 -9.13 -1.21
N GLN A 67 15.17 -9.86 -1.58
CA GLN A 67 15.11 -10.80 -2.70
C GLN A 67 14.32 -12.03 -2.29
N ALA A 68 13.30 -12.39 -3.06
CA ALA A 68 12.39 -13.47 -2.71
C ALA A 68 12.41 -14.66 -3.69
N ASP A 69 12.88 -14.48 -4.93
CA ASP A 69 12.95 -15.55 -5.96
C ASP A 69 14.23 -16.40 -5.89
N ARG A 70 15.31 -15.89 -5.30
CA ARG A 70 16.64 -16.53 -5.24
C ARG A 70 17.17 -16.58 -3.82
N LEU A 71 16.35 -17.12 -2.92
CA LEU A 71 16.72 -17.29 -1.52
C LEU A 71 17.75 -18.42 -1.37
N SER A 72 18.87 -18.12 -0.72
CA SER A 72 19.76 -19.14 -0.18
C SER A 72 19.09 -19.78 1.04
N PRO A 73 19.07 -21.12 1.17
CA PRO A 73 18.47 -21.77 2.32
C PRO A 73 18.99 -21.21 3.64
N GLY A 74 18.08 -20.71 4.48
CA GLY A 74 18.37 -20.17 5.80
C GLY A 74 18.71 -18.68 5.85
N LEU A 75 19.07 -18.02 4.73
CA LEU A 75 19.50 -16.63 4.74
C LEU A 75 18.76 -15.79 3.68
N GLY A 76 17.89 -14.89 4.16
CA GLY A 76 17.23 -13.90 3.31
C GLY A 76 18.19 -12.78 2.95
N MET A 77 18.14 -12.31 1.70
CA MET A 77 19.02 -11.25 1.22
C MET A 77 18.27 -9.93 1.16
N GLN A 78 18.75 -8.93 1.90
CA GLN A 78 18.27 -7.56 1.78
C GLN A 78 18.75 -6.97 0.46
N LEU A 79 17.86 -6.31 -0.27
CA LEU A 79 18.18 -5.54 -1.46
C LEU A 79 18.48 -4.10 -1.07
N LEU A 80 19.69 -3.64 -1.41
CA LEU A 80 20.15 -2.27 -1.18
C LEU A 80 19.98 -1.36 -2.40
N HIS A 81 19.70 -1.93 -3.57
CA HIS A 81 19.41 -1.19 -4.79
C HIS A 81 18.01 -0.58 -4.73
N ASP A 82 17.80 0.55 -5.39
CA ASP A 82 16.52 1.23 -5.36
C ASP A 82 15.42 0.39 -6.03
N GLN A 83 14.24 0.42 -5.43
CA GLN A 83 13.07 -0.33 -5.89
C GLN A 83 11.97 0.62 -6.40
N ARG A 84 12.34 1.83 -6.83
CA ARG A 84 11.40 2.91 -7.22
C ARG A 84 10.46 2.52 -8.36
N ASP A 85 10.94 1.69 -9.29
CA ASP A 85 10.18 1.26 -10.47
C ASP A 85 9.52 -0.11 -10.29
N THR A 86 9.69 -0.72 -9.10
CA THR A 86 9.11 -2.03 -8.79
C THR A 86 7.59 -1.94 -8.80
N GLN A 87 6.97 -2.79 -9.61
CA GLN A 87 5.53 -2.92 -9.61
C GLN A 87 5.13 -3.82 -8.43
N TRP A 88 4.46 -3.22 -7.44
CA TRP A 88 3.95 -3.94 -6.28
C TRP A 88 2.59 -4.55 -6.57
N GLU A 89 2.37 -5.79 -6.12
CA GLU A 89 1.09 -6.50 -6.23
C GLU A 89 0.03 -5.80 -5.38
N THR A 90 0.36 -5.59 -4.10
CA THR A 90 -0.44 -4.85 -3.14
C THR A 90 0.33 -3.64 -2.63
N TRP A 91 -0.39 -2.68 -2.06
CA TRP A 91 0.21 -1.61 -1.27
C TRP A 91 -0.49 -1.57 0.08
N SER A 92 0.16 -2.12 1.09
CA SER A 92 -0.35 -2.23 2.46
C SER A 92 0.50 -1.51 3.50
N THR A 93 1.65 -0.98 3.06
CA THR A 93 2.63 -0.18 3.77
C THR A 93 2.16 1.27 3.93
N ILE A 94 2.36 1.83 5.13
CA ILE A 94 2.13 3.26 5.39
C ILE A 94 3.35 4.10 4.97
N ASN A 95 4.53 3.47 4.88
CA ASN A 95 5.76 4.12 4.44
C ASN A 95 6.12 3.67 3.02
N GLY A 96 6.20 4.63 2.10
CA GLY A 96 6.74 4.44 0.77
C GLY A 96 6.40 5.61 -0.14
N PHE A 97 7.11 5.70 -1.26
CA PHE A 97 7.03 6.87 -2.13
C PHE A 97 5.61 7.11 -2.65
N ASP A 98 4.93 6.08 -3.19
CA ASP A 98 3.59 6.24 -3.79
C ASP A 98 2.49 6.67 -2.83
N VAL A 99 2.78 6.71 -1.53
CA VAL A 99 1.80 7.04 -0.49
C VAL A 99 2.28 8.12 0.48
N MET A 100 3.41 8.76 0.21
CA MET A 100 4.03 9.73 1.12
C MET A 100 3.19 10.99 1.40
N GLY A 101 2.21 11.29 0.55
CA GLY A 101 1.32 12.45 0.67
C GLY A 101 0.01 12.20 1.43
N MET A 102 -0.22 10.99 1.94
CA MET A 102 -1.49 10.60 2.59
C MET A 102 -1.66 11.10 4.03
N PHE A 103 -0.83 12.02 4.50
CA PHE A 103 -0.86 12.54 5.86
C PHE A 103 -1.46 13.95 5.86
N PRO A 104 -2.76 14.11 6.18
CA PRO A 104 -3.37 15.42 6.34
C PRO A 104 -2.65 16.27 7.40
N LYS A 105 -2.88 17.58 7.34
CA LYS A 105 -2.29 18.50 8.31
C LYS A 105 -2.67 18.11 9.75
N GLY A 106 -1.65 17.91 10.58
CA GLY A 106 -1.81 17.54 11.98
C GLY A 106 -1.91 16.04 12.23
N THR A 107 -1.78 15.20 11.20
CA THR A 107 -1.58 13.75 11.36
C THR A 107 -0.11 13.40 11.27
N ASP A 108 0.30 12.35 11.97
CA ASP A 108 1.63 11.75 11.85
C ASP A 108 1.55 10.25 11.50
N ASN A 109 2.71 9.56 11.54
CA ASN A 109 2.79 8.16 11.17
C ASN A 109 2.10 7.20 12.17
N THR A 110 1.71 7.68 13.35
CA THR A 110 0.93 6.89 14.32
C THR A 110 -0.56 6.91 14.03
N ASP A 111 -1.04 7.94 13.35
CA ASP A 111 -2.48 8.12 13.08
C ASP A 111 -3.01 7.21 11.95
N ILE A 112 -2.13 6.64 11.14
CA ILE A 112 -2.49 5.73 10.03
C ILE A 112 -2.01 4.32 10.36
N ASN A 113 -2.96 3.40 10.52
CA ASN A 113 -2.72 2.01 10.92
C ASN A 113 -2.42 1.07 9.76
N LYS A 114 -3.01 1.32 8.59
CA LYS A 114 -2.94 0.43 7.42
C LYS A 114 -3.34 1.16 6.16
N THR A 115 -2.78 0.76 5.03
CA THR A 115 -3.20 1.22 3.71
C THR A 115 -3.69 0.06 2.85
N ALA A 116 -4.46 0.37 1.81
CA ALA A 116 -4.83 -0.58 0.79
C ALA A 116 -5.04 0.14 -0.54
N ARG A 117 -4.19 -0.15 -1.53
CA ARG A 117 -4.41 0.26 -2.92
C ARG A 117 -5.48 -0.62 -3.58
N SER A 118 -6.33 -0.01 -4.41
CA SER A 118 -7.33 -0.72 -5.22
C SER A 118 -6.66 -1.67 -6.22
N ASN A 119 -7.39 -2.71 -6.62
CA ASN A 119 -6.87 -3.80 -7.45
C ASN A 119 -6.83 -3.47 -8.96
N HIS A 120 -7.17 -2.23 -9.34
CA HIS A 120 -7.25 -1.84 -10.75
C HIS A 120 -5.89 -1.80 -11.41
N THR A 121 -5.75 -2.51 -12.53
CA THR A 121 -4.56 -2.46 -13.37
C THR A 121 -4.63 -1.34 -14.41
N GLU A 122 -5.83 -0.89 -14.76
CA GLU A 122 -6.09 0.14 -15.78
C GLU A 122 -7.03 1.22 -15.21
N GLY A 123 -6.87 2.47 -15.64
CA GLY A 123 -7.72 3.59 -15.19
C GLY A 123 -7.32 4.19 -13.84
N GLU A 124 -8.28 4.87 -13.21
CA GLU A 124 -8.09 5.53 -11.91
C GLU A 124 -7.86 4.49 -10.81
N ARG A 125 -6.80 4.70 -10.03
CA ARG A 125 -6.50 3.88 -8.86
C ARG A 125 -6.70 4.70 -7.60
N PHE A 126 -7.05 4.01 -6.53
CA PHE A 126 -7.29 4.64 -5.23
C PHE A 126 -6.45 3.96 -4.16
N VAL A 127 -6.15 4.69 -3.10
CA VAL A 127 -5.57 4.14 -1.88
C VAL A 127 -6.43 4.56 -0.70
N ALA A 128 -6.84 3.56 0.08
CA ALA A 128 -7.55 3.77 1.33
C ALA A 128 -6.54 3.72 2.49
N ALA A 129 -6.66 4.63 3.44
CA ALA A 129 -5.88 4.66 4.67
C ALA A 129 -6.83 4.49 5.87
N ALA A 130 -6.53 3.50 6.71
CA ALA A 130 -7.21 3.22 7.97
C ALA A 130 -6.59 4.08 9.07
N THR A 131 -7.41 4.84 9.80
CA THR A 131 -6.93 5.81 10.79
C THR A 131 -7.32 5.48 12.21
N ASP A 132 -6.63 6.09 13.18
CA ASP A 132 -6.94 5.99 14.61
C ASP A 132 -8.25 6.68 15.01
N PHE A 133 -8.77 7.57 14.17
CA PHE A 133 -9.96 8.38 14.45
C PHE A 133 -11.28 7.71 14.03
N GLY A 134 -11.28 6.42 13.68
CA GLY A 134 -12.48 5.69 13.27
C GLY A 134 -13.01 6.04 11.89
N ALA A 135 -12.14 6.58 11.03
CA ALA A 135 -12.46 6.90 9.65
C ALA A 135 -11.47 6.24 8.67
N LEU A 136 -11.96 5.99 7.46
CA LEU A 136 -11.12 5.72 6.30
C LEU A 136 -10.90 6.99 5.50
N LEU A 137 -9.66 7.28 5.16
CA LEU A 137 -9.31 8.29 4.17
C LEU A 137 -9.18 7.63 2.79
N LEU A 138 -9.76 8.20 1.76
CA LEU A 138 -9.66 7.71 0.39
C LEU A 138 -8.98 8.75 -0.50
N PHE A 139 -7.82 8.38 -1.05
CA PHE A 139 -7.01 9.22 -1.93
C PHE A 139 -6.94 8.62 -3.33
N ASN A 140 -6.57 9.46 -4.31
CA ASN A 140 -6.07 8.98 -5.59
C ASN A 140 -4.72 8.27 -5.37
N TYR A 141 -4.45 7.22 -6.14
CA TYR A 141 -3.15 6.55 -6.14
C TYR A 141 -2.40 6.80 -7.45
N PRO A 142 -1.11 7.18 -7.41
CA PRO A 142 -0.29 7.38 -6.21
C PRO A 142 -0.65 8.70 -5.49
N ALA A 143 -0.55 8.69 -4.16
CA ALA A 143 -0.79 9.82 -3.26
C ALA A 143 0.57 10.40 -2.80
N VAL A 144 1.22 11.20 -3.67
CA VAL A 144 2.57 11.74 -3.44
C VAL A 144 2.61 13.20 -3.00
N VAL A 145 1.49 13.91 -3.10
CA VAL A 145 1.41 15.35 -2.83
C VAL A 145 0.86 15.60 -1.43
N GLU A 146 1.62 16.31 -0.60
CA GLU A 146 1.17 16.77 0.71
C GLU A 146 -0.08 17.66 0.57
N GLY A 147 -1.10 17.41 1.37
CA GLY A 147 -2.37 18.14 1.29
C GLY A 147 -3.18 17.85 0.02
N GLY A 148 -2.89 16.74 -0.68
CA GLY A 148 -3.70 16.26 -1.79
C GLY A 148 -5.17 16.01 -1.40
N PRO A 149 -6.10 16.01 -2.36
CA PRO A 149 -7.52 15.82 -2.07
C PRO A 149 -7.81 14.40 -1.58
N PHE A 150 -8.73 14.28 -0.62
CA PHE A 150 -9.20 13.00 -0.10
C PHE A 150 -10.65 13.07 0.37
N TYR A 151 -11.26 11.89 0.49
CA TYR A 151 -12.57 11.72 1.12
C TYR A 151 -12.42 11.12 2.51
N ILE A 152 -13.22 11.61 3.46
CA ILE A 152 -13.32 11.05 4.80
C ILE A 152 -14.58 10.18 4.86
N ASN A 153 -14.40 8.92 5.22
CA ASN A 153 -15.47 7.95 5.37
C ASN A 153 -15.48 7.46 6.82
N ALA A 154 -16.22 8.18 7.66
CA ALA A 154 -16.34 7.86 9.08
C ALA A 154 -17.34 6.73 9.31
N GLY A 155 -17.15 5.98 10.40
CA GLY A 155 -18.17 5.04 10.85
C GLY A 155 -17.75 4.11 11.99
N HIS A 156 -16.46 3.78 12.07
CA HIS A 156 -15.92 3.05 13.21
C HIS A 156 -15.94 3.95 14.46
N SER A 157 -16.21 3.37 15.63
CA SER A 157 -16.24 4.12 16.90
C SER A 157 -14.90 4.05 17.67
N SER A 158 -13.90 3.40 17.08
CA SER A 158 -12.52 3.30 17.56
C SER A 158 -11.56 3.29 16.37
N HIS A 159 -10.27 3.03 16.58
CA HIS A 159 -9.28 2.95 15.52
C HIS A 159 -9.64 1.89 14.48
N VAL A 160 -9.47 2.25 13.21
CA VAL A 160 -9.58 1.29 12.11
C VAL A 160 -8.27 0.52 12.04
N SER A 161 -8.30 -0.73 12.44
CA SER A 161 -7.10 -1.59 12.57
C SER A 161 -6.62 -2.17 11.24
N ASN A 162 -7.51 -2.32 10.26
CA ASN A 162 -7.18 -2.93 8.98
C ASN A 162 -8.14 -2.48 7.88
N VAL A 163 -7.65 -2.47 6.65
CA VAL A 163 -8.43 -2.15 5.45
C VAL A 163 -7.92 -2.98 4.27
N LYS A 164 -8.82 -3.53 3.45
CA LYS A 164 -8.49 -4.31 2.25
C LYS A 164 -9.56 -4.19 1.18
N TRP A 165 -9.13 -3.99 -0.07
CA TRP A 165 -9.99 -4.11 -1.24
C TRP A 165 -10.29 -5.57 -1.52
N LEU A 166 -11.56 -5.87 -1.81
CA LEU A 166 -11.94 -7.20 -2.25
C LEU A 166 -11.49 -7.43 -3.69
N ILE A 167 -10.95 -8.61 -3.95
CA ILE A 167 -10.74 -9.10 -5.30
C ILE A 167 -12.07 -9.70 -5.75
N PRO A 168 -12.69 -9.21 -6.86
CA PRO A 168 -13.94 -9.78 -7.35
C PRO A 168 -13.75 -11.29 -7.61
N CYS A 169 -14.51 -12.13 -6.89
CA CYS A 169 -14.54 -13.56 -7.18
C CYS A 169 -15.24 -13.77 -8.52
N LYS A 170 -14.64 -14.57 -9.42
CA LYS A 170 -15.23 -14.90 -10.73
C LYS A 170 -16.38 -15.93 -10.65
N ASP A 171 -16.90 -16.27 -9.47
CA ASP A 171 -18.04 -17.19 -9.34
C ASP A 171 -19.37 -16.48 -9.68
N LEU A 172 -19.84 -16.79 -10.88
CA LEU A 172 -20.98 -16.20 -11.62
C LEU A 172 -22.32 -16.90 -11.33
N SER A 173 -22.40 -17.80 -10.34
CA SER A 173 -23.62 -18.61 -10.13
C SER A 173 -24.84 -17.82 -9.65
N LYS A 174 -24.67 -16.56 -9.24
CA LYS A 174 -25.76 -15.65 -8.91
C LYS A 174 -25.55 -14.31 -9.60
N ALA A 175 -26.40 -14.03 -10.58
CA ALA A 175 -26.63 -12.64 -10.98
C ALA A 175 -27.08 -11.87 -9.73
N ASP A 176 -26.41 -10.75 -9.43
CA ASP A 176 -26.90 -9.77 -8.47
C ASP A 176 -28.35 -9.42 -8.87
N PRO A 177 -29.36 -9.65 -8.01
CA PRO A 177 -30.74 -9.34 -8.33
C PRO A 177 -30.98 -7.83 -8.22
N ASP A 178 -30.39 -7.05 -9.13
CA ASP A 178 -31.13 -6.15 -10.02
C ASP A 178 -30.19 -5.57 -11.11
N PRO A 179 -30.23 -6.14 -12.33
CA PRO A 179 -29.53 -5.65 -13.50
C PRO A 179 -30.15 -4.37 -14.13
N ALA A 180 -31.13 -3.71 -13.51
CA ALA A 180 -31.91 -2.60 -14.08
C ALA A 180 -31.90 -1.30 -13.24
N LYS A 181 -30.88 -1.11 -12.40
CA LYS A 181 -29.99 0.07 -12.62
C LYS A 181 -28.76 -0.27 -13.48
N ASN A 182 -28.58 -1.54 -13.84
CA ASN A 182 -27.30 -2.11 -14.21
C ASN A 182 -27.11 -2.13 -15.74
N LYS A 183 -26.58 -1.02 -16.27
CA LYS A 183 -25.90 -0.98 -17.59
C LYS A 183 -24.38 -1.24 -17.47
N GLY A 184 -23.95 -1.94 -16.43
CA GLY A 184 -22.56 -2.37 -16.26
C GLY A 184 -22.54 -3.85 -15.89
N THR A 185 -21.57 -4.60 -16.42
CA THR A 185 -21.39 -6.01 -16.08
C THR A 185 -21.18 -6.20 -14.57
N PRO A 186 -21.52 -7.38 -13.97
CA PRO A 186 -21.36 -7.67 -12.54
C PRO A 186 -19.91 -7.71 -12.01
N ARG A 187 -18.95 -7.10 -12.72
CA ARG A 187 -17.52 -7.09 -12.41
C ARG A 187 -17.06 -5.83 -11.66
N ASP A 188 -17.88 -4.79 -11.57
CA ASP A 188 -17.38 -3.44 -11.27
C ASP A 188 -17.71 -2.93 -9.87
N GLN A 189 -18.21 -3.78 -8.96
CA GLN A 189 -18.37 -3.37 -7.56
C GLN A 189 -17.02 -3.40 -6.86
N GLU A 190 -16.35 -2.26 -6.85
CA GLU A 190 -15.20 -2.00 -5.99
C GLU A 190 -15.64 -1.96 -4.53
N LEU A 191 -15.43 -3.09 -3.85
CA LEU A 191 -15.75 -3.24 -2.45
C LEU A 191 -14.48 -3.15 -1.62
N LEU A 192 -14.59 -2.42 -0.52
CA LEU A 192 -13.53 -2.27 0.48
C LEU A 192 -14.07 -2.79 1.80
N ILE A 193 -13.24 -3.51 2.55
CA ILE A 193 -13.56 -3.96 3.91
C ILE A 193 -12.65 -3.22 4.88
N SER A 194 -13.22 -2.75 6.00
CA SER A 194 -12.45 -2.29 7.14
C SER A 194 -12.82 -3.06 8.40
N ALA A 195 -11.84 -3.21 9.30
CA ALA A 195 -12.03 -3.83 10.60
C ALA A 195 -11.69 -2.80 11.70
N GLY A 196 -12.66 -2.50 12.54
CA GLY A 196 -12.46 -1.64 13.70
C GLY A 196 -11.92 -2.46 14.87
N GLY A 197 -10.89 -1.93 15.52
CA GLY A 197 -10.17 -2.65 16.56
C GLY A 197 -11.03 -2.85 17.81
N ALA A 198 -11.09 -1.84 18.67
CA ALA A 198 -11.84 -1.96 19.94
C ALA A 198 -13.37 -1.93 19.75
N ASP A 199 -13.87 -1.40 18.63
CA ASP A 199 -15.30 -1.42 18.33
C ASP A 199 -15.80 -2.80 17.85
N ARG A 200 -14.87 -3.71 17.49
CA ARG A 200 -15.12 -5.09 17.08
C ARG A 200 -16.08 -5.23 15.89
N SER A 201 -16.12 -4.22 15.03
CA SER A 201 -17.00 -4.19 13.86
C SER A 201 -16.23 -4.38 12.56
N ILE A 202 -16.93 -4.88 11.53
CA ILE A 202 -16.42 -5.00 10.17
C ILE A 202 -17.38 -4.26 9.26
N PHE A 203 -16.88 -3.28 8.51
CA PHE A 203 -17.68 -2.50 7.58
C PHE A 203 -17.33 -2.87 6.14
N GLN A 204 -18.36 -2.98 5.30
CA GLN A 204 -18.22 -3.12 3.86
C GLN A 204 -18.62 -1.82 3.19
N TRP A 205 -17.69 -1.25 2.45
CA TRP A 205 -17.84 -0.02 1.70
C TRP A 205 -17.93 -0.35 0.22
N ARG A 206 -18.75 0.39 -0.51
CA ARG A 206 -18.82 0.32 -1.97
C ARG A 206 -18.31 1.64 -2.52
N LEU A 207 -17.33 1.57 -3.42
CA LEU A 207 -16.94 2.75 -4.18
C LEU A 207 -18.06 3.10 -5.14
N VAL A 208 -18.52 4.34 -5.07
CA VAL A 208 -19.57 4.87 -5.94
C VAL A 208 -19.03 6.11 -6.63
N PRO A 209 -19.03 6.16 -7.98
CA PRO A 209 -18.68 7.36 -8.71
C PRO A 209 -19.58 8.52 -8.31
N LYS A 210 -18.98 9.69 -8.06
CA LYS A 210 -19.77 10.88 -7.72
C LYS A 210 -20.53 11.34 -8.98
N PRO A 211 -21.87 11.52 -8.92
CA PRO A 211 -22.62 11.99 -10.08
C PRO A 211 -22.16 13.40 -10.46
N GLY A 212 -21.54 13.55 -11.64
CA GLY A 212 -20.98 14.81 -12.15
C GLY A 212 -19.55 14.71 -12.70
N HIS A 213 -18.83 13.61 -12.43
CA HIS A 213 -17.52 13.30 -13.02
C HIS A 213 -17.68 12.10 -13.97
N ALA A 214 -18.38 12.29 -15.09
CA ALA A 214 -18.35 11.31 -16.16
C ALA A 214 -16.97 11.40 -16.81
N ILE A 215 -16.15 10.37 -16.60
CA ILE A 215 -14.86 10.18 -17.27
C ILE A 215 -15.15 10.14 -18.78
N GLN A 216 -14.70 11.14 -19.53
CA GLN A 216 -14.59 11.01 -20.97
C GLN A 216 -13.56 9.90 -21.24
N PRO A 217 -13.87 8.89 -22.07
CA PRO A 217 -12.90 7.85 -22.37
C PRO A 217 -11.64 8.51 -22.95
N ALA A 218 -10.48 8.13 -22.41
CA ALA A 218 -9.19 8.69 -22.76
C ALA A 218 -9.00 8.74 -24.28
N ALA A 219 -9.03 9.94 -24.85
CA ALA A 219 -8.56 10.15 -26.19
C ALA A 219 -7.06 9.82 -26.22
N ALA A 220 -6.67 9.01 -27.21
CA ALA A 220 -5.32 8.54 -27.44
C ALA A 220 -4.27 9.66 -27.21
N ALA A 221 -3.21 9.30 -26.49
CA ALA A 221 -2.05 10.15 -26.21
C ALA A 221 -1.62 10.97 -27.44
N ALA A 222 -1.94 12.26 -27.42
CA ALA A 222 -1.29 13.24 -28.28
C ALA A 222 -0.01 13.70 -27.57
N ALA A 223 1.11 13.48 -28.23
CA ALA A 223 2.45 13.84 -27.78
C ALA A 223 2.52 15.27 -27.24
N ALA A 224 3.10 15.44 -26.04
CA ALA A 224 3.44 16.74 -25.49
C ALA A 224 4.53 17.41 -26.34
N PRO A 225 4.39 18.70 -26.74
CA PRO A 225 5.51 19.43 -27.28
C PRO A 225 6.44 19.88 -26.14
N ALA A 226 7.75 19.80 -26.38
CA ALA A 226 8.80 20.19 -25.45
C ALA A 226 8.68 21.66 -25.02
N ALA A 227 8.69 21.92 -23.71
CA ALA A 227 8.70 23.28 -23.16
C ALA A 227 10.12 23.84 -23.15
N ALA A 228 10.30 25.04 -23.73
CA ALA A 228 11.52 25.83 -23.67
C ALA A 228 11.68 26.49 -22.28
N PRO A 229 12.92 26.75 -21.80
CA PRO A 229 13.16 27.28 -20.47
C PRO A 229 12.80 28.78 -20.39
N LEU A 230 12.00 29.16 -19.39
CA LEU A 230 11.67 30.56 -19.10
C LEU A 230 12.54 31.09 -17.94
N GLN A 231 13.22 32.21 -18.17
CA GLN A 231 13.92 33.02 -17.16
C GLN A 231 12.97 34.07 -16.54
N LEU A 232 13.11 34.33 -15.24
CA LEU A 232 12.43 35.41 -14.52
C LEU A 232 13.15 36.75 -14.73
N GLN A 233 12.41 37.82 -15.05
CA GLN A 233 12.89 39.21 -15.01
C GLN A 233 12.11 40.03 -13.97
N HIS A 234 12.85 40.85 -13.22
CA HIS A 234 12.40 41.76 -12.17
C HIS A 234 12.08 43.13 -12.76
N GLN A 235 10.87 43.66 -12.55
CA GLN A 235 10.52 45.04 -12.90
C GLN A 235 10.53 45.93 -11.64
N SER A 236 11.50 46.84 -11.57
CA SER A 236 11.49 47.99 -10.67
C SER A 236 10.70 49.13 -11.33
N GLY A 237 9.62 49.57 -10.68
CA GLY A 237 8.84 50.72 -11.12
C GLY A 237 9.63 52.03 -10.94
N ALA A 238 9.92 52.70 -12.04
CA ALA A 238 10.34 54.10 -12.04
C ALA A 238 9.09 54.97 -12.18
N GLY A 239 8.84 55.81 -11.18
CA GLY A 239 7.90 56.91 -11.30
C GLY A 239 8.55 58.06 -12.08
N ALA A 240 7.78 58.65 -12.98
CA ALA A 240 7.88 60.05 -13.38
C ALA A 240 6.66 60.38 -14.24
N GLU A 241 5.88 61.36 -13.80
CA GLU A 241 5.37 62.37 -14.73
C GLU A 241 5.20 63.69 -13.96
N ALA A 242 5.51 64.77 -14.67
CA ALA A 242 5.64 66.14 -14.22
C ALA A 242 4.31 66.88 -14.14
#